data_AF-A0ABC8A960-F1
#
_entry.id   AF-A0ABC8A960-F1
#
_cell.length_a   1.000
_cell.length_b   1.000
_cell.length_c   1.000
_cell.angle_alpha   90.00
_cell.angle_beta   90.00
_cell.angle_gamma   90.00
#
_symmetry.space_group_name_H-M   'P 1'
#
loop_
_entity.id
_entity.type
_entity.pdbx_description
1 polymer ?
#
loop_
_entity_poly.entity_id
_entity_poly.type
_entity_poly.pdbx_seq_one_letter_code
_entity_poly.pdbx_strand_id
1 'polypeptide(L)'
;MRIRNSLRNMITAVMQIVVTIILRFIAQSYFLHILGLEYQGLNSLFSSIIGMLGIAELGLGTAILFNMYEYIAKGDLETIKSLLRFYKRCYQAIAGFVLIFGLILMPFLHFFVDMNSISENVYVIYLLFLADSAFSYLLIYKQSILIAHQKKHLINLADLAYTIIYNLGQIALLILTHNYILILLLVLFLRLAENIMISRAADHRYPYIKDKNVQKLDKKIAQRLIRQMRGQAFHVIGGFVVFGTDNMIISSFLGLTVMGLYSNYLLVTNTLNSFLLQVVGSVTPSVGDLLTEKNGKENFKVHQHLTFICFWLYSFSAIGIFIVMQPFITLWLGKNYLLSTGVLLVIAINFYVQGMRSPMTVFQQAAGIFYENRFIPVAEAITNLLASILLIKYLGLAGVLLGTIICTMILYGYSFPKYTFVPIFKKKVSVYVTEQVAYLLVFVVVFISTIGISHFMVVTNVWGNFLLKVGICLVVPNILLILLFRKSREYRYFKRLVQNLILRNSN
;
A
#
# COMPACT_ATOMS: atom_id res chain seq x y z
N MET A 1 -33.10 6.42 -11.37
CA MET A 1 -32.96 6.11 -9.92
C MET A 1 -31.65 5.38 -9.57
N ARG A 2 -31.25 4.30 -10.28
CA ARG A 2 -29.99 3.58 -10.05
C ARG A 2 -28.72 4.41 -10.32
N ILE A 3 -28.70 5.24 -11.36
CA ILE A 3 -27.57 6.14 -11.69
C ILE A 3 -27.41 7.23 -10.61
N ARG A 4 -28.50 7.89 -10.19
CA ARG A 4 -28.46 8.91 -9.12
C ARG A 4 -27.96 8.34 -7.79
N ASN A 5 -28.34 7.12 -7.44
CA ASN A 5 -27.83 6.44 -6.24
C ASN A 5 -26.37 6.00 -6.41
N SER A 6 -25.95 5.55 -7.60
CA SER A 6 -24.55 5.23 -7.90
C SER A 6 -23.64 6.45 -7.85
N LEU A 7 -24.09 7.58 -8.40
CA LEU A 7 -23.39 8.87 -8.34
C LEU A 7 -23.32 9.39 -6.90
N ARG A 8 -24.43 9.33 -6.15
CA ARG A 8 -24.42 9.70 -4.73
C ARG A 8 -23.43 8.85 -3.94
N ASN A 9 -23.41 7.54 -4.17
CA ASN A 9 -22.49 6.62 -3.51
C ASN A 9 -21.03 6.89 -3.87
N MET A 10 -20.74 7.21 -5.14
CA MET A 10 -19.39 7.58 -5.59
C MET A 10 -18.95 8.91 -4.96
N ILE A 11 -19.81 9.93 -4.96
CA ILE A 11 -19.53 11.23 -4.33
C ILE A 11 -19.30 11.05 -2.83
N THR A 12 -20.14 10.28 -2.13
CA THR A 12 -19.94 10.02 -0.70
C THR A 12 -18.64 9.28 -0.42
N ALA A 13 -18.25 8.32 -1.27
CA ALA A 13 -16.99 7.59 -1.13
C ALA A 13 -15.76 8.50 -1.34
N VAL A 14 -15.79 9.36 -2.36
CA VAL A 14 -14.74 10.33 -2.62
C VAL A 14 -14.64 11.34 -1.48
N MET A 15 -15.78 11.88 -1.02
CA MET A 15 -15.82 12.81 0.11
C MET A 15 -15.25 12.18 1.38
N GLN A 16 -15.60 10.92 1.67
CA GLN A 16 -15.05 10.19 2.82
C GLN A 16 -13.53 10.06 2.74
N ILE A 17 -13.00 9.71 1.56
CA ILE A 17 -11.56 9.61 1.32
C ILE A 17 -10.88 10.96 1.54
N VAL A 18 -11.41 12.03 0.94
CA VAL A 18 -10.86 13.39 1.06
C VAL A 18 -10.83 13.84 2.52
N VAL A 19 -11.94 13.68 3.25
CA VAL A 19 -12.02 14.06 4.67
C VAL A 19 -11.01 13.27 5.51
N THR A 20 -10.89 11.96 5.26
CA THR A 20 -9.94 11.11 5.98
C THR A 20 -8.49 11.50 5.71
N ILE A 21 -8.16 11.84 4.46
CA ILE A 21 -6.84 12.32 4.08
C ILE A 21 -6.55 13.63 4.82
N ILE A 22 -7.45 14.62 4.74
CA ILE A 22 -7.26 15.92 5.40
C ILE A 22 -7.04 15.75 6.91
N LEU A 23 -7.87 14.92 7.58
CA LEU A 23 -7.71 14.64 9.00
C LEU A 23 -6.35 14.03 9.34
N ARG A 24 -5.85 13.07 8.53
CA ARG A 24 -4.54 12.46 8.74
C ARG A 24 -3.40 13.47 8.57
N PHE A 25 -3.48 14.36 7.58
CA PHE A 25 -2.46 15.40 7.39
C PHE A 25 -2.46 16.42 8.53
N ILE A 26 -3.63 16.81 9.04
CA ILE A 26 -3.75 17.69 10.21
C ILE A 26 -3.19 17.00 11.46
N ALA A 27 -3.60 15.76 11.75
CA ALA A 27 -3.12 15.01 12.90
C ALA A 27 -1.59 14.84 12.85
N GLN A 28 -1.04 14.57 11.66
CA GLN A 28 0.40 14.48 11.44
C GLN A 28 1.12 15.82 11.68
N SER A 29 0.53 16.96 11.33
CA SER A 29 1.08 18.29 11.66
C SER A 29 1.20 18.50 13.16
N TYR A 30 0.11 18.25 13.91
CA TYR A 30 0.10 18.39 15.37
C TYR A 30 1.10 17.43 16.02
N PHE A 31 1.15 16.18 15.55
CA PHE A 31 2.10 15.18 16.04
C PHE A 31 3.54 15.66 15.89
N LEU A 32 3.92 16.18 14.71
CA LEU A 32 5.27 16.66 14.45
C LEU A 32 5.62 17.94 15.19
N HIS A 33 4.68 18.88 15.33
CA HIS A 33 4.97 20.15 16.01
C HIS A 33 5.10 19.97 17.53
N ILE A 34 4.37 19.01 18.11
CA ILE A 34 4.34 18.80 19.56
C ILE A 34 5.40 17.78 20.01
N LEU A 35 5.52 16.64 19.32
CA LEU A 35 6.44 15.57 19.71
C LEU A 35 7.77 15.62 18.94
N GLY A 36 7.76 16.06 17.69
CA GLY A 36 8.98 16.16 16.87
C GLY A 36 9.27 14.94 15.98
N LEU A 37 10.42 14.99 15.30
CA LEU A 37 10.80 14.04 14.26
C LEU A 37 11.21 12.67 14.82
N GLU A 38 11.77 12.61 16.02
CA GLU A 38 12.24 11.36 16.63
C GLU A 38 11.07 10.43 16.92
N TYR A 39 9.97 10.92 17.51
CA TYR A 39 8.75 10.14 17.72
C TYR A 39 8.12 9.67 16.41
N GLN A 40 8.17 10.48 15.35
CA GLN A 40 7.66 10.10 14.03
C GLN A 40 8.51 9.00 13.41
N GLY A 41 9.83 9.12 13.52
CA GLY A 41 10.78 8.08 13.13
C GLY A 41 10.53 6.78 13.89
N LEU A 42 10.31 6.87 15.21
CA LEU A 42 10.04 5.72 16.07
C LEU A 42 8.73 5.03 15.71
N ASN A 43 7.65 5.79 15.50
CA ASN A 43 6.36 5.28 15.05
C ASN A 43 6.52 4.48 13.73
N SER A 44 7.31 5.01 12.80
CA SER A 44 7.55 4.39 11.50
C SER A 44 8.42 3.14 11.60
N LEU A 45 9.47 3.18 12.42
CA LEU A 45 10.34 2.05 12.72
C LEU A 45 9.54 0.90 13.34
N PHE A 46 8.80 1.16 14.42
CA PHE A 46 8.05 0.13 15.13
C PHE A 46 6.89 -0.42 14.30
N SER A 47 6.19 0.43 13.55
CA SER A 47 5.21 -0.04 12.57
C SER A 47 5.82 -0.99 11.55
N SER A 48 7.08 -0.77 11.16
CA SER A 48 7.78 -1.63 10.18
C SER A 48 8.24 -2.94 10.81
N ILE A 49 8.86 -2.90 11.99
CA ILE A 49 9.29 -4.11 12.74
C ILE A 49 8.08 -5.01 13.01
N ILE A 50 7.00 -4.44 13.56
CA ILE A 50 5.79 -5.19 13.88
C ILE A 50 5.06 -5.62 12.61
N GLY A 51 5.02 -4.78 11.57
CA GLY A 51 4.50 -5.13 10.26
C GLY A 51 5.19 -6.35 9.65
N MET A 52 6.51 -6.49 9.82
CA MET A 52 7.24 -7.69 9.39
C MET A 52 6.82 -8.96 10.16
N LEU A 53 6.42 -8.86 11.43
CA LEU A 53 5.85 -10.00 12.16
C LEU A 53 4.48 -10.43 11.58
N GLY A 54 3.79 -9.53 10.88
CA GLY A 54 2.57 -9.81 10.14
C GLY A 54 2.72 -10.84 9.01
N ILE A 55 3.95 -11.20 8.64
CA ILE A 55 4.27 -12.37 7.80
C ILE A 55 3.60 -13.64 8.32
N ALA A 56 3.43 -13.76 9.64
CA ALA A 56 2.77 -14.89 10.28
C ALA A 56 1.34 -15.14 9.77
N GLU A 57 0.68 -14.11 9.24
CA GLU A 57 -0.64 -14.25 8.63
C GLU A 57 -0.61 -15.05 7.33
N LEU A 58 0.51 -15.15 6.61
CA LEU A 58 0.70 -15.99 5.40
C LEU A 58 -0.42 -15.87 4.34
N GLY A 59 -1.12 -14.72 4.27
CA GLY A 59 -2.27 -14.54 3.39
C GLY A 59 -3.53 -15.35 3.78
N LEU A 60 -3.64 -15.75 5.05
CA LEU A 60 -4.76 -16.49 5.62
C LEU A 60 -6.11 -15.84 5.25
N GLY A 61 -6.26 -14.53 5.43
CA GLY A 61 -7.54 -13.84 5.22
C GLY A 61 -8.20 -14.11 3.86
N THR A 62 -7.43 -14.16 2.77
CA THR A 62 -7.98 -14.35 1.40
C THR A 62 -8.31 -15.81 1.10
N ALA A 63 -7.41 -16.75 1.46
CA ALA A 63 -7.62 -18.18 1.29
C ALA A 63 -8.85 -18.66 2.08
N ILE A 64 -9.03 -18.10 3.27
CA ILE A 64 -10.17 -18.32 4.15
C ILE A 64 -11.48 -17.92 3.47
N LEU A 65 -11.55 -16.67 3.00
CA LEU A 65 -12.76 -16.12 2.40
C LEU A 65 -13.21 -16.93 1.19
N PHE A 66 -12.25 -17.31 0.34
CA PHE A 66 -12.50 -18.10 -0.86
C PHE A 66 -13.23 -19.41 -0.55
N ASN A 67 -12.77 -20.13 0.48
CA ASN A 67 -13.38 -21.39 0.88
C ASN A 67 -14.74 -21.16 1.56
N MET A 68 -14.89 -20.10 2.37
CA MET A 68 -16.19 -19.78 2.98
C MET A 68 -17.29 -19.51 1.95
N TYR A 69 -16.99 -18.85 0.82
CA TYR A 69 -17.99 -18.58 -0.22
C TYR A 69 -18.67 -19.85 -0.74
N GLU A 70 -17.92 -20.94 -0.93
CA GLU A 70 -18.44 -22.22 -1.42
C GLU A 70 -19.47 -22.81 -0.45
N TYR A 71 -19.14 -22.87 0.85
CA TYR A 71 -20.02 -23.50 1.85
C TYR A 71 -21.19 -22.61 2.25
N ILE A 72 -21.05 -21.29 2.18
CA ILE A 72 -22.17 -20.35 2.31
C ILE A 72 -23.18 -20.55 1.18
N ALA A 73 -22.72 -20.70 -0.07
CA ALA A 73 -23.60 -20.95 -1.20
C ALA A 73 -24.34 -22.30 -1.09
N LYS A 74 -23.70 -23.32 -0.50
CA LYS A 74 -24.31 -24.63 -0.25
C LYS A 74 -25.18 -24.70 1.00
N GLY A 75 -25.21 -23.66 1.84
CA GLY A 75 -25.93 -23.66 3.11
C GLY A 75 -25.37 -24.61 4.18
N ASP A 76 -24.12 -25.05 4.04
CA ASP A 76 -23.48 -26.00 4.95
C ASP A 76 -22.96 -25.30 6.22
N LEU A 77 -23.86 -25.10 7.19
CA LEU A 77 -23.57 -24.41 8.44
C LEU A 77 -22.53 -25.15 9.31
N GLU A 78 -22.49 -26.48 9.28
CA GLU A 78 -21.53 -27.28 10.07
C GLU A 78 -20.10 -27.07 9.58
N THR A 79 -19.90 -27.05 8.25
CA THR A 79 -18.59 -26.76 7.67
C THR A 79 -18.20 -25.30 7.90
N ILE A 80 -19.13 -24.34 7.83
CA ILE A 80 -18.86 -22.92 8.15
C ILE A 80 -18.41 -22.77 9.61
N LYS A 81 -19.09 -23.41 10.56
CA LYS A 81 -18.68 -23.43 11.97
C LYS A 81 -17.27 -24.02 12.11
N SER A 82 -16.99 -25.12 11.42
CA SER A 82 -15.68 -25.81 11.45
C SER A 82 -14.56 -24.94 10.89
N LEU A 83 -14.81 -24.23 9.80
CA LEU A 83 -13.90 -23.25 9.19
C LEU A 83 -13.63 -22.10 10.16
N LEU A 84 -14.66 -21.49 10.75
CA LEU A 84 -14.49 -20.40 11.71
C LEU A 84 -13.68 -20.83 12.94
N ARG A 85 -13.90 -22.05 13.46
CA ARG A 85 -13.08 -22.61 14.55
C ARG A 85 -11.62 -22.79 14.14
N PHE A 86 -11.39 -23.31 12.94
CA PHE A 86 -10.04 -23.44 12.39
C PHE A 86 -9.37 -22.06 12.29
N TYR A 87 -10.07 -21.04 11.79
CA TYR A 87 -9.54 -19.68 11.65
C TYR A 87 -9.24 -19.03 13.00
N LYS A 88 -10.13 -19.20 13.98
CA LYS A 88 -9.88 -18.74 15.34
C LYS A 88 -8.56 -19.29 15.87
N ARG A 89 -8.30 -20.60 15.68
CA ARG A 89 -7.04 -21.22 16.12
C ARG A 89 -5.83 -20.69 15.36
N CYS A 90 -5.93 -20.51 14.04
CA CYS A 90 -4.86 -19.92 13.24
C CYS A 90 -4.51 -18.50 13.70
N TYR A 91 -5.50 -17.62 13.86
CA TYR A 91 -5.25 -16.24 14.30
C TYR A 91 -4.76 -16.15 15.75
N GLN A 92 -5.20 -17.05 16.64
CA GLN A 92 -4.64 -17.14 18.00
C GLN A 92 -3.18 -17.60 17.98
N ALA A 93 -2.82 -18.56 17.10
CA ALA A 93 -1.45 -18.98 16.91
C ALA A 93 -0.59 -17.84 16.34
N ILE A 94 -1.14 -17.03 15.42
CA ILE A 94 -0.48 -15.82 14.91
C ILE A 94 -0.26 -14.79 16.02
N ALA A 95 -1.29 -14.47 16.80
CA ALA A 95 -1.15 -13.54 17.92
C ALA A 95 -0.06 -14.01 18.91
N GLY A 96 -0.04 -15.32 19.23
CA GLY A 96 1.02 -15.92 20.04
C GLY A 96 2.40 -15.83 19.39
N PHE A 97 2.51 -16.10 18.09
CA PHE A 97 3.76 -15.95 17.34
C PHE A 97 4.26 -14.51 17.36
N VAL A 98 3.41 -13.53 17.06
CA VAL A 98 3.73 -12.10 17.07
C VAL A 98 4.21 -11.68 18.45
N LEU A 99 3.51 -12.08 19.53
CA LEU A 99 3.94 -11.80 20.90
C LEU A 99 5.31 -12.41 21.24
N ILE A 100 5.50 -13.71 20.95
CA ILE A 100 6.76 -14.40 21.28
C ILE A 100 7.94 -13.80 20.52
N PHE A 101 7.84 -13.67 19.19
CA PHE A 101 8.91 -13.10 18.38
C PHE A 101 9.10 -11.61 18.64
N GLY A 102 8.02 -10.87 18.88
CA GLY A 102 8.08 -9.47 19.27
C GLY A 102 8.86 -9.28 20.58
N LEU A 103 8.62 -10.13 21.59
CA LEU A 103 9.39 -10.10 22.85
C LEU A 103 10.85 -10.53 22.66
N ILE A 104 11.12 -11.51 21.80
CA ILE A 104 12.49 -11.92 21.46
C ILE A 104 13.27 -10.79 20.78
N LEU A 105 12.61 -9.95 19.98
CA LEU A 105 13.23 -8.79 19.33
C LEU A 105 13.53 -7.63 20.28
N MET A 106 12.86 -7.57 21.42
CA MET A 106 13.02 -6.52 22.42
C MET A 106 14.49 -6.24 22.81
N PRO A 107 15.32 -7.23 23.21
CA PRO A 107 16.72 -6.98 23.52
C PRO A 107 17.55 -6.48 22.33
N PHE A 108 17.11 -6.69 21.08
CA PHE A 108 17.82 -6.26 19.88
C PHE A 108 17.41 -4.87 19.40
N LEU A 109 16.46 -4.20 20.08
CA LEU A 109 15.99 -2.87 19.67
C LEU A 109 17.11 -1.82 19.66
N HIS A 110 18.13 -1.98 20.51
CA HIS A 110 19.27 -1.05 20.58
C HIS A 110 20.09 -1.01 19.28
N PHE A 111 19.98 -2.02 18.41
CA PHE A 111 20.59 -2.00 17.08
C PHE A 111 19.84 -1.10 16.08
N PHE A 112 18.55 -0.84 16.33
CA PHE A 112 17.69 -0.10 15.40
C PHE A 112 17.42 1.34 15.84
N VAL A 113 17.50 1.60 17.14
CA VAL A 113 17.19 2.91 17.72
C VAL A 113 18.09 3.19 18.92
N ASP A 114 18.53 4.44 19.02
CA ASP A 114 19.17 4.95 20.23
C ASP A 114 18.13 5.03 21.37
N MET A 115 18.38 4.32 22.46
CA MET A 115 17.47 4.20 23.59
C MET A 115 17.24 5.52 24.33
N ASN A 116 18.12 6.51 24.14
CA ASN A 116 18.02 7.84 24.74
C ASN A 116 17.52 8.91 23.76
N SER A 117 17.10 8.51 22.55
CA SER A 117 16.62 9.44 21.52
C SER A 117 15.29 10.13 21.87
N ILE A 118 14.55 9.64 22.86
CA ILE A 118 13.30 10.24 23.32
C ILE A 118 13.21 10.19 24.85
N SER A 119 12.32 11.02 25.43
CA SER A 119 12.21 11.14 26.89
C SER A 119 11.60 9.91 27.56
N GLU A 120 10.67 9.24 26.88
CA GLU A 120 10.00 8.05 27.40
C GLU A 120 10.78 6.77 27.11
N ASN A 121 10.49 5.73 27.91
CA ASN A 121 11.12 4.44 27.73
C ASN A 121 10.68 3.78 26.41
N VAL A 122 11.64 3.67 25.48
CA VAL A 122 11.49 3.04 24.16
C VAL A 122 10.90 1.61 24.25
N TYR A 123 11.26 0.84 25.28
CA TYR A 123 10.73 -0.50 25.51
C TYR A 123 9.23 -0.51 25.81
N VAL A 124 8.74 0.47 26.58
CA VAL A 124 7.32 0.58 26.91
C VAL A 124 6.52 0.92 25.66
N ILE A 125 7.01 1.86 24.86
CA ILE A 125 6.42 2.21 23.56
C ILE A 125 6.37 0.97 22.66
N TYR A 126 7.47 0.24 22.53
CA TYR A 126 7.52 -0.98 21.72
C TYR A 126 6.50 -2.04 22.19
N LEU A 127 6.37 -2.26 23.50
CA LEU A 127 5.38 -3.18 24.05
C LEU A 127 3.94 -2.77 23.73
N LEU A 128 3.63 -1.47 23.69
CA LEU A 128 2.30 -0.98 23.29
C LEU A 128 2.02 -1.24 21.80
N PHE A 129 3.01 -1.03 20.92
CA PHE A 129 2.90 -1.42 19.50
C PHE A 129 2.72 -2.93 19.33
N LEU A 130 3.47 -3.72 20.09
CA LEU A 130 3.37 -5.17 20.06
C LEU A 130 2.00 -5.66 20.55
N ALA A 131 1.49 -5.06 21.63
CA ALA A 131 0.16 -5.36 22.15
C ALA A 131 -0.95 -5.01 21.14
N ASP A 132 -0.85 -3.84 20.49
CA ASP A 132 -1.80 -3.40 19.47
C ASP A 132 -1.88 -4.39 18.30
N SER A 133 -0.72 -4.84 17.80
CA SER A 133 -0.66 -5.84 16.74
C SER A 133 -1.13 -7.22 17.17
N ALA A 134 -0.79 -7.67 18.38
CA ALA A 134 -1.29 -8.95 18.88
C ALA A 134 -2.82 -8.96 19.01
N PHE A 135 -3.39 -7.86 19.53
CA PHE A 135 -4.83 -7.72 19.71
C PHE A 135 -5.60 -7.59 18.39
N SER A 136 -4.99 -7.06 17.32
CA SER A 136 -5.63 -7.00 16.01
C SER A 136 -5.99 -8.38 15.46
N TYR A 137 -5.24 -9.44 15.82
CA TYR A 137 -5.48 -10.80 15.36
C TYR A 137 -6.54 -11.56 16.15
N LEU A 138 -6.80 -11.22 17.42
CA LEU A 138 -7.61 -12.06 18.31
C LEU A 138 -9.08 -12.23 17.89
N LEU A 139 -9.68 -11.21 17.26
CA LEU A 139 -11.11 -11.18 16.93
C LEU A 139 -11.41 -11.14 15.42
N ILE A 140 -10.38 -11.04 14.58
CA ILE A 140 -10.52 -10.86 13.13
C ILE A 140 -11.23 -12.02 12.43
N TYR A 141 -11.18 -13.24 12.99
CA TYR A 141 -11.88 -14.40 12.42
C TYR A 141 -13.39 -14.19 12.29
N LYS A 142 -14.03 -13.38 13.15
CA LYS A 142 -15.47 -13.04 13.03
C LYS A 142 -15.75 -11.96 12.00
N GLN A 143 -14.75 -11.16 11.63
CA GLN A 143 -14.86 -10.25 10.51
C GLN A 143 -15.07 -11.04 9.21
N SER A 144 -14.40 -12.19 9.07
CA SER A 144 -14.46 -13.03 7.86
C SER A 144 -15.90 -13.45 7.47
N ILE A 145 -16.76 -13.78 8.44
CA ILE A 145 -18.16 -14.17 8.16
C ILE A 145 -18.97 -13.00 7.61
N LEU A 146 -18.73 -11.77 8.10
CA LEU A 146 -19.40 -10.59 7.57
C LEU A 146 -18.98 -10.34 6.12
N ILE A 147 -17.69 -10.44 5.81
CA ILE A 147 -17.18 -10.23 4.45
C ILE A 147 -17.69 -11.32 3.50
N ALA A 148 -17.71 -12.58 3.95
CA ALA A 148 -18.18 -13.71 3.16
C ALA A 148 -19.69 -13.60 2.82
N HIS A 149 -20.49 -12.95 3.68
CA HIS A 149 -21.88 -12.56 3.39
C HIS A 149 -22.04 -11.17 2.73
N GLN A 150 -20.99 -10.64 2.10
CA GLN A 150 -20.99 -9.34 1.39
C GLN A 150 -21.37 -8.13 2.28
N LYS A 151 -21.13 -8.22 3.59
CA LYS A 151 -21.39 -7.13 4.57
C LYS A 151 -20.15 -6.34 4.94
N LYS A 152 -19.20 -6.26 4.01
CA LYS A 152 -17.96 -5.45 4.18
C LYS A 152 -18.26 -3.99 4.52
N HIS A 153 -19.41 -3.44 4.10
CA HIS A 153 -19.81 -2.08 4.45
C HIS A 153 -19.92 -1.83 5.97
N LEU A 154 -20.31 -2.83 6.79
CA LEU A 154 -20.39 -2.67 8.25
C LEU A 154 -19.00 -2.49 8.86
N ILE A 155 -18.02 -3.20 8.31
CA ILE A 155 -16.61 -3.08 8.69
C ILE A 155 -16.08 -1.71 8.27
N ASN A 156 -16.29 -1.32 7.01
CA ASN A 156 -15.85 -0.02 6.51
C ASN A 156 -16.41 1.16 7.34
N LEU A 157 -17.63 1.05 7.87
CA LEU A 157 -18.22 2.06 8.75
C LEU A 157 -17.53 2.09 10.13
N ALA A 158 -17.19 0.94 10.68
CA ALA A 158 -16.40 0.83 11.91
C ALA A 158 -15.00 1.45 11.72
N ASP A 159 -14.30 1.09 10.63
CA ASP A 159 -12.98 1.61 10.27
C ASP A 159 -12.99 3.14 10.09
N LEU A 160 -14.05 3.67 9.47
CA LEU A 160 -14.24 5.12 9.32
C LEU A 160 -14.42 5.80 10.68
N ALA A 161 -15.30 5.25 11.53
CA ALA A 161 -15.53 5.80 12.87
C ALA A 161 -14.25 5.75 13.72
N TYR A 162 -13.53 4.62 13.70
CA TYR A 162 -12.22 4.47 14.32
C TYR A 162 -11.27 5.57 13.84
N THR A 163 -11.16 5.76 12.52
CA THR A 163 -10.23 6.74 11.94
C THR A 163 -10.55 8.16 12.39
N ILE A 164 -11.82 8.56 12.38
CA ILE A 164 -12.23 9.91 12.81
C ILE A 164 -11.96 10.10 14.30
N ILE A 165 -12.41 9.16 15.14
CA ILE A 165 -12.25 9.23 16.60
C ILE A 165 -10.77 9.22 16.99
N TYR A 166 -9.96 8.39 16.34
CA TYR A 166 -8.53 8.31 16.59
C TYR A 166 -7.82 9.62 16.25
N ASN A 167 -8.01 10.17 15.04
CA ASN A 167 -7.31 11.39 14.65
C ASN A 167 -7.72 12.59 15.53
N LEU A 168 -9.01 12.75 15.82
CA LEU A 168 -9.48 13.82 16.70
C LEU A 168 -9.00 13.63 18.15
N GLY A 169 -9.07 12.40 18.67
CA GLY A 169 -8.59 12.06 20.01
C GLY A 169 -7.09 12.23 20.16
N GLN A 170 -6.30 11.85 19.13
CA GLN A 170 -4.87 12.08 19.06
C GLN A 170 -4.54 13.57 19.14
N ILE A 171 -5.21 14.41 18.33
CA ILE A 171 -5.01 15.86 18.36
C ILE A 171 -5.35 16.43 19.74
N ALA A 172 -6.49 16.03 20.32
CA ALA A 172 -6.90 16.49 21.65
C ALA A 172 -5.89 16.09 22.74
N LEU A 173 -5.45 14.83 22.77
CA LEU A 173 -4.46 14.35 23.75
C LEU A 173 -3.10 15.03 23.57
N LEU A 174 -2.66 15.25 22.34
CA LEU A 174 -1.42 15.97 22.05
C LEU A 174 -1.46 17.39 22.63
N ILE A 175 -2.51 18.15 22.34
CA ILE A 175 -2.64 19.54 22.80
C ILE A 175 -2.74 19.61 24.33
N LEU A 176 -3.45 18.66 24.96
CA LEU A 176 -3.70 18.70 26.40
C LEU A 176 -2.54 18.16 27.25
N THR A 177 -1.87 17.10 26.79
CA THR A 177 -0.96 16.32 27.64
C THR A 177 0.47 16.25 27.11
N HIS A 178 0.68 16.49 25.81
CA HIS A 178 1.97 16.35 25.14
C HIS A 178 2.60 14.94 25.31
N ASN A 179 1.81 13.92 25.66
CA ASN A 179 2.29 12.61 26.07
C ASN A 179 2.04 11.56 24.99
N TYR A 180 3.11 10.95 24.49
CA TYR A 180 3.01 9.96 23.41
C TYR A 180 2.40 8.62 23.87
N ILE A 181 2.67 8.19 25.11
CA ILE A 181 2.13 6.93 25.67
C ILE A 181 0.59 6.96 25.71
N LEU A 182 -0.02 8.09 26.07
CA LEU A 182 -1.48 8.22 26.09
C LEU A 182 -2.10 8.05 24.69
N ILE A 183 -1.40 8.49 23.64
CA ILE A 183 -1.84 8.29 22.26
C ILE A 183 -1.81 6.81 21.90
N LEU A 184 -0.77 6.08 22.31
CA LEU A 184 -0.68 4.64 22.06
C LEU A 184 -1.73 3.85 22.82
N LEU A 185 -2.04 4.25 24.06
CA LEU A 185 -3.15 3.67 24.83
C LEU A 185 -4.50 3.95 24.17
N LEU A 186 -4.70 5.14 23.60
CA LEU A 186 -5.90 5.47 22.83
C LEU A 186 -6.02 4.56 21.59
N VAL A 187 -4.94 4.38 20.82
CA VAL A 187 -4.91 3.47 19.65
C VAL A 187 -5.34 2.06 20.05
N LEU A 188 -4.71 1.53 21.11
CA LEU A 188 -4.96 0.18 21.61
C LEU A 188 -6.41 -0.01 22.05
N PHE A 189 -6.94 0.96 22.81
CA PHE A 189 -8.32 0.94 23.28
C PHE A 189 -9.31 0.99 22.12
N LEU A 190 -9.13 1.93 21.18
CA LEU A 190 -10.01 2.08 20.03
C LEU A 190 -9.98 0.83 19.14
N ARG A 191 -8.82 0.19 18.97
CA ARG A 191 -8.69 -1.05 18.19
C ARG A 191 -9.41 -2.21 18.83
N LEU A 192 -9.31 -2.36 20.15
CA LEU A 192 -10.09 -3.36 20.89
C LEU A 192 -11.59 -3.09 20.79
N ALA A 193 -12.01 -1.83 20.97
CA ALA A 193 -13.41 -1.42 20.88
C ALA A 193 -14.01 -1.73 19.49
N GLU A 194 -13.29 -1.38 18.42
CA GLU A 194 -13.65 -1.67 17.03
C GLU A 194 -13.81 -3.18 16.79
N ASN A 195 -12.79 -3.96 17.15
CA ASN A 195 -12.81 -5.41 16.99
C ASN A 195 -13.96 -6.08 17.76
N ILE A 196 -14.26 -5.60 18.98
CA ILE A 196 -15.37 -6.09 19.78
C ILE A 196 -16.71 -5.71 19.14
N MET A 197 -16.86 -4.48 18.63
CA MET A 197 -18.08 -4.02 17.96
C MET A 197 -18.38 -4.87 16.72
N ILE A 198 -17.39 -5.11 15.86
CA ILE A 198 -17.51 -5.95 14.66
C ILE A 198 -17.85 -7.40 15.05
N SER A 199 -17.14 -7.94 16.05
CA SER A 199 -17.38 -9.28 16.61
C SER A 199 -18.82 -9.44 17.11
N ARG A 200 -19.35 -8.45 17.85
CA ARG A 200 -20.73 -8.44 18.35
C ARG A 200 -21.76 -8.34 17.22
N ALA A 201 -21.47 -7.54 16.19
CA ALA A 201 -22.33 -7.44 15.01
C ALA A 201 -22.42 -8.79 14.26
N ALA A 202 -21.30 -9.50 14.10
CA ALA A 202 -21.28 -10.84 13.53
C ALA A 202 -22.07 -11.84 14.39
N ASP A 203 -21.84 -11.81 15.70
CA ASP A 203 -22.47 -12.67 16.71
C ASP A 203 -23.99 -12.52 16.79
N HIS A 204 -24.50 -11.29 16.62
CA HIS A 204 -25.93 -11.01 16.62
C HIS A 204 -26.58 -11.49 15.31
N ARG A 205 -25.91 -11.30 14.18
CA ARG A 205 -26.46 -11.57 12.86
C ARG A 205 -26.35 -13.03 12.44
N TYR A 206 -25.37 -13.76 12.98
CA TYR A 206 -25.11 -15.16 12.67
C TYR A 206 -24.99 -15.98 13.97
N PRO A 207 -26.08 -16.21 14.73
CA PRO A 207 -26.02 -16.85 16.04
C PRO A 207 -25.36 -18.24 16.04
N TYR A 208 -25.43 -18.98 14.94
CA TYR A 208 -24.80 -20.30 14.80
C TYR A 208 -23.28 -20.28 14.96
N ILE A 209 -22.60 -19.13 14.79
CA ILE A 209 -21.14 -19.03 15.01
C ILE A 209 -20.76 -19.08 16.49
N LYS A 210 -21.73 -18.92 17.41
CA LYS A 210 -21.54 -19.04 18.86
C LYS A 210 -21.60 -20.48 19.35
N ASP A 211 -22.03 -21.40 18.49
CA ASP A 211 -22.19 -22.80 18.86
C ASP A 211 -20.83 -23.40 19.29
N LYS A 212 -20.85 -24.06 20.45
CA LYS A 212 -19.68 -24.74 21.02
C LYS A 212 -19.53 -26.16 20.47
N ASN A 213 -20.59 -26.74 19.92
CA ASN A 213 -20.57 -28.04 19.27
C ASN A 213 -20.25 -27.85 17.78
N VAL A 214 -18.97 -27.99 17.45
CA VAL A 214 -18.49 -27.88 16.07
C VAL A 214 -17.63 -29.09 15.76
N GLN A 215 -17.90 -29.67 14.60
CA GLN A 215 -17.15 -30.81 14.07
C GLN A 215 -15.69 -30.42 13.77
N LYS A 216 -14.82 -31.42 13.63
CA LYS A 216 -13.47 -31.17 13.14
C LYS A 216 -13.55 -30.91 11.64
N LEU A 217 -12.86 -29.88 11.17
CA LEU A 217 -12.73 -29.61 9.74
C LEU A 217 -12.11 -30.82 9.05
N ASP A 218 -12.67 -31.21 7.90
CA ASP A 218 -12.11 -32.29 7.08
C ASP A 218 -10.62 -32.02 6.81
N LYS A 219 -9.79 -33.04 7.05
CA LYS A 219 -8.35 -32.99 6.82
C LYS A 219 -8.03 -32.61 5.39
N LYS A 220 -8.82 -33.02 4.39
CA LYS A 220 -8.60 -32.66 2.98
C LYS A 220 -8.77 -31.15 2.77
N ILE A 221 -9.82 -30.56 3.35
CA ILE A 221 -10.07 -29.11 3.29
C ILE A 221 -8.95 -28.36 4.01
N ALA A 222 -8.56 -28.81 5.21
CA ALA A 222 -7.47 -28.20 5.98
C ALA A 222 -6.12 -28.26 5.22
N GLN A 223 -5.78 -29.39 4.61
CA GLN A 223 -4.55 -29.55 3.83
C GLN A 223 -4.55 -28.66 2.57
N ARG A 224 -5.69 -28.54 1.88
CA ARG A 224 -5.85 -27.64 0.74
C ARG A 224 -5.62 -26.19 1.15
N LEU A 225 -6.23 -25.76 2.27
CA LEU A 225 -6.01 -24.43 2.86
C LEU A 225 -4.53 -24.20 3.17
N ILE A 226 -3.88 -25.13 3.86
CA ILE A 226 -2.45 -25.01 4.21
C ILE A 226 -1.56 -24.91 2.97
N ARG A 227 -1.87 -25.67 1.91
CA ARG A 227 -1.12 -25.60 0.66
C ARG A 227 -1.27 -24.24 -0.02
N GLN A 228 -2.48 -23.68 -0.07
CA GLN A 228 -2.72 -22.35 -0.63
C GLN A 228 -2.00 -21.25 0.17
N MET A 229 -2.07 -21.33 1.51
CA MET A 229 -1.37 -20.39 2.40
C MET A 229 0.15 -20.44 2.21
N ARG A 230 0.74 -21.64 2.09
CA ARG A 230 2.18 -21.80 1.79
C ARG A 230 2.60 -21.19 0.45
N GLY A 231 1.72 -21.21 -0.54
CA GLY A 231 1.98 -20.56 -1.84
C GLY A 231 1.99 -19.04 -1.73
N GLN A 232 1.03 -18.47 -1.00
CA GLN A 232 0.91 -17.02 -0.79
C GLN A 232 1.97 -16.46 0.17
N ALA A 233 2.44 -17.29 1.11
CA ALA A 233 3.45 -16.94 2.11
C ALA A 233 4.67 -16.26 1.50
N PHE A 234 5.23 -16.80 0.42
CA PHE A 234 6.44 -16.23 -0.18
C PHE A 234 6.23 -14.81 -0.72
N HIS A 235 5.05 -14.54 -1.29
CA HIS A 235 4.69 -13.20 -1.78
C HIS A 235 4.50 -12.21 -0.64
N VAL A 236 3.88 -12.67 0.45
CA VAL A 236 3.69 -11.86 1.67
C VAL A 236 5.03 -11.57 2.33
N ILE A 237 5.88 -12.59 2.51
CA ILE A 237 7.23 -12.48 3.07
C ILE A 237 8.06 -11.49 2.25
N GLY A 238 8.19 -11.70 0.94
CA GLY A 238 9.04 -10.85 0.12
C GLY A 238 8.57 -9.40 0.11
N GLY A 239 7.26 -9.16 0.02
CA GLY A 239 6.69 -7.81 0.09
C GLY A 239 7.00 -7.11 1.42
N PHE A 240 6.76 -7.77 2.55
CA PHE A 240 7.03 -7.18 3.87
C PHE A 240 8.52 -6.96 4.12
N VAL A 241 9.39 -7.86 3.67
CA VAL A 241 10.83 -7.67 3.83
C VAL A 241 11.28 -6.47 3.01
N VAL A 242 10.98 -6.40 1.71
CA VAL A 242 11.42 -5.29 0.85
C VAL A 242 11.02 -3.91 1.40
N PHE A 243 9.77 -3.74 1.84
CA PHE A 243 9.29 -2.43 2.31
C PHE A 243 9.57 -2.16 3.79
N GLY A 244 9.61 -3.20 4.63
CA GLY A 244 9.82 -3.08 6.07
C GLY A 244 11.28 -2.87 6.44
N THR A 245 12.22 -3.46 5.70
CA THR A 245 13.65 -3.34 6.02
C THR A 245 14.21 -1.95 5.74
N ASP A 246 13.69 -1.23 4.73
CA ASP A 246 14.14 0.13 4.41
C ASP A 246 14.08 1.04 5.66
N ASN A 247 12.97 1.03 6.39
CA ASN A 247 12.80 1.87 7.58
C ASN A 247 13.74 1.46 8.73
N MET A 248 14.00 0.16 8.88
CA MET A 248 14.94 -0.35 9.88
C MET A 248 16.38 0.05 9.56
N ILE A 249 16.78 -0.03 8.29
CA ILE A 249 18.11 0.38 7.81
C ILE A 249 18.28 1.89 7.94
N ILE A 250 17.28 2.68 7.56
CA ILE A 250 17.34 4.15 7.69
C ILE A 250 17.51 4.55 9.16
N SER A 251 16.71 3.95 10.05
CA SER A 251 16.80 4.26 11.49
C SER A 251 18.15 3.87 12.09
N SER A 252 18.67 2.68 11.81
CA SER A 252 19.91 2.19 12.42
C SER A 252 21.16 2.91 11.93
N PHE A 253 21.20 3.33 10.66
CA PHE A 253 22.38 3.98 10.08
C PHE A 253 22.30 5.51 10.06
N LEU A 254 21.10 6.10 9.95
CA LEU A 254 20.90 7.55 9.79
C LEU A 254 20.10 8.19 10.94
N GLY A 255 19.56 7.39 11.86
CA GLY A 255 18.81 7.85 13.04
C GLY A 255 17.33 8.14 12.80
N LEU A 256 16.59 8.32 13.90
CA LEU A 256 15.14 8.53 13.88
C LEU A 256 14.73 9.83 13.19
N THR A 257 15.55 10.89 13.27
CA THR A 257 15.22 12.18 12.65
C THR A 257 15.12 12.07 11.13
N VAL A 258 16.08 11.39 10.48
CA VAL A 258 16.05 11.15 9.02
C VAL A 258 14.88 10.24 8.66
N MET A 259 14.59 9.22 9.48
CA MET A 259 13.42 8.36 9.30
C MET A 259 12.12 9.18 9.39
N GLY A 260 11.99 10.06 10.38
CA GLY A 260 10.84 10.95 10.56
C GLY A 260 10.63 11.90 9.38
N LEU A 261 11.72 12.45 8.81
CA LEU A 261 11.65 13.25 7.59
C LEU A 261 11.12 12.41 6.42
N TYR A 262 11.67 11.21 6.22
CA TYR A 262 11.25 10.32 5.14
C TYR A 262 9.77 9.90 5.27
N SER A 263 9.28 9.67 6.49
CA SER A 263 7.88 9.32 6.74
C SER A 263 6.87 10.37 6.27
N ASN A 264 7.25 11.66 6.25
CA ASN A 264 6.38 12.72 5.71
C ASN A 264 6.21 12.59 4.20
N TYR A 265 7.29 12.24 3.50
CA TYR A 265 7.24 11.97 2.06
C TYR A 265 6.47 10.68 1.78
N LEU A 266 6.66 9.64 2.58
CA LEU A 266 5.90 8.39 2.50
C LEU A 266 4.39 8.61 2.68
N LEU A 267 3.96 9.50 3.59
CA LEU A 267 2.52 9.79 3.76
C LEU A 267 1.91 10.30 2.45
N VAL A 268 2.57 11.25 1.79
CA VAL A 268 2.10 11.82 0.52
C VAL A 268 2.13 10.77 -0.59
N THR A 269 3.28 10.10 -0.79
CA THR A 269 3.43 9.13 -1.89
C THR A 269 2.52 7.91 -1.72
N ASN A 270 2.35 7.38 -0.50
CA ASN A 270 1.45 6.26 -0.24
C ASN A 270 -0.01 6.63 -0.44
N THR A 271 -0.41 7.86 -0.06
CA THR A 271 -1.77 8.36 -0.31
C THR A 271 -2.06 8.45 -1.81
N LEU A 272 -1.13 9.01 -2.58
CA LEU A 272 -1.24 9.07 -4.04
C LEU A 272 -1.26 7.67 -4.67
N ASN A 273 -0.35 6.79 -4.27
CA ASN A 273 -0.28 5.43 -4.81
C ASN A 273 -1.53 4.62 -4.50
N SER A 274 -2.10 4.75 -3.30
CA SER A 274 -3.33 4.05 -2.91
C SER A 274 -4.50 4.44 -3.82
N PHE A 275 -4.62 5.72 -4.17
CA PHE A 275 -5.62 6.20 -5.11
C PHE A 275 -5.39 5.63 -6.53
N LEU A 276 -4.16 5.66 -7.02
CA LEU A 276 -3.83 5.12 -8.36
C LEU A 276 -4.06 3.61 -8.45
N LEU A 277 -3.67 2.85 -7.42
CA LEU A 277 -3.89 1.41 -7.37
C LEU A 277 -5.38 1.05 -7.33
N GLN A 278 -6.22 1.88 -6.71
CA GLN A 278 -7.67 1.67 -6.74
C GLN A 278 -8.24 1.81 -8.16
N VAL A 279 -7.73 2.76 -8.94
CA VAL A 279 -8.09 2.93 -10.36
C VAL A 279 -7.64 1.71 -11.16
N VAL A 280 -6.38 1.28 -11.02
CA VAL A 280 -5.82 0.17 -11.80
C VAL A 280 -6.46 -1.17 -11.40
N GLY A 281 -6.63 -1.43 -10.10
CA GLY A 281 -7.19 -2.68 -9.57
C GLY A 281 -8.65 -2.91 -9.95
N SER A 282 -9.40 -1.86 -10.33
CA SER A 282 -10.77 -1.99 -10.84
C SER A 282 -10.86 -2.79 -12.15
N VAL A 283 -9.75 -2.91 -12.88
CA VAL A 283 -9.67 -3.57 -14.19
C VAL A 283 -9.35 -5.07 -14.07
N THR A 284 -8.84 -5.54 -12.93
CA THR A 284 -8.39 -6.94 -12.73
C THR A 284 -9.48 -7.99 -13.04
N PRO A 285 -10.75 -7.85 -12.59
CA PRO A 285 -11.79 -8.82 -12.93
C PRO A 285 -12.08 -8.89 -14.43
N SER A 286 -12.10 -7.76 -15.12
CA SER A 286 -12.32 -7.69 -16.58
C SER A 286 -11.17 -8.33 -17.36
N VAL A 287 -9.93 -8.20 -16.87
CA VAL A 287 -8.78 -8.91 -17.44
C VAL A 287 -8.91 -10.42 -17.20
N GLY A 288 -9.38 -10.84 -16.02
CA GLY A 288 -9.63 -12.26 -15.73
C GLY A 288 -10.60 -12.91 -16.72
N ASP A 289 -11.70 -12.21 -17.03
CA ASP A 289 -12.69 -12.65 -18.03
C ASP A 289 -12.06 -12.75 -19.44
N LEU A 290 -11.34 -11.70 -19.87
CA LEU A 290 -10.64 -11.68 -21.16
C LEU A 290 -9.67 -12.86 -21.34
N LEU A 291 -8.96 -13.26 -20.27
CA LEU A 291 -8.00 -14.36 -20.34
C LEU A 291 -8.66 -15.73 -20.60
N THR A 292 -9.97 -15.87 -20.34
CA THR A 292 -10.71 -17.12 -20.61
C THR A 292 -10.87 -17.39 -22.11
N GLU A 293 -10.87 -16.34 -22.94
CA GLU A 293 -10.99 -16.43 -24.40
C GLU A 293 -9.70 -16.96 -25.07
N LYS A 294 -8.59 -17.08 -24.32
CA LYS A 294 -7.29 -17.61 -24.76
C LYS A 294 -6.71 -16.93 -26.01
N ASN A 295 -7.03 -15.66 -26.25
CA ASN A 295 -6.56 -14.89 -27.40
C ASN A 295 -5.38 -13.98 -27.05
N GLY A 296 -4.15 -14.44 -27.30
CA GLY A 296 -2.93 -13.67 -27.00
C GLY A 296 -2.83 -12.31 -27.71
N LYS A 297 -3.47 -12.13 -28.88
CA LYS A 297 -3.45 -10.84 -29.60
C LYS A 297 -4.35 -9.80 -28.93
N GLU A 298 -5.57 -10.18 -28.54
CA GLU A 298 -6.47 -9.28 -27.81
C GLU A 298 -5.95 -8.98 -26.40
N ASN A 299 -5.40 -10.00 -25.71
CA ASN A 299 -4.71 -9.80 -24.43
C ASN A 299 -3.62 -8.74 -24.54
N PHE A 300 -2.80 -8.81 -25.60
CA PHE A 300 -1.71 -7.85 -25.81
C PHE A 300 -2.23 -6.43 -26.09
N LYS A 301 -3.32 -6.30 -26.84
CA LYS A 301 -3.94 -4.99 -27.12
C LYS A 301 -4.50 -4.35 -25.85
N VAL A 302 -5.18 -5.12 -25.01
CA VAL A 302 -5.66 -4.64 -23.70
C VAL A 302 -4.49 -4.30 -22.78
N HIS A 303 -3.41 -5.09 -22.81
CA HIS A 303 -2.18 -4.78 -22.12
C HIS A 303 -1.61 -3.41 -22.54
N GLN A 304 -1.49 -3.13 -23.83
CA GLN A 304 -0.98 -1.84 -24.32
C GLN A 304 -1.84 -0.66 -23.85
N HIS A 305 -3.17 -0.81 -23.85
CA HIS A 305 -4.09 0.21 -23.32
C HIS A 305 -3.91 0.43 -21.82
N LEU A 306 -3.81 -0.64 -21.03
CA LEU A 306 -3.62 -0.56 -19.59
C LEU A 306 -2.26 0.02 -19.23
N THR A 307 -1.19 -0.40 -19.91
CA THR A 307 0.17 0.12 -19.75
C THR A 307 0.23 1.60 -20.06
N PHE A 308 -0.42 2.04 -21.15
CA PHE A 308 -0.47 3.45 -21.50
C PHE A 308 -1.16 4.30 -20.42
N ILE A 309 -2.29 3.84 -19.88
CA ILE A 309 -3.01 4.54 -18.81
C ILE A 309 -2.14 4.62 -17.55
N CYS A 310 -1.53 3.49 -17.14
CA CYS A 310 -0.64 3.47 -15.98
C CYS A 310 0.57 4.38 -16.19
N PHE A 311 1.19 4.32 -17.38
CA PHE A 311 2.30 5.17 -17.75
C PHE A 311 1.96 6.65 -17.63
N TRP A 312 0.81 7.07 -18.16
CA TRP A 312 0.37 8.46 -18.04
C TRP A 312 0.21 8.89 -16.59
N LEU A 313 -0.54 8.11 -15.80
CA LEU A 313 -0.85 8.43 -14.40
C LEU A 313 0.42 8.48 -13.55
N TYR A 314 1.26 7.45 -13.61
CA TYR A 314 2.46 7.36 -12.79
C TYR A 314 3.57 8.31 -13.25
N SER A 315 3.70 8.61 -14.54
CA SER A 315 4.63 9.64 -15.03
C SER A 315 4.23 11.03 -14.53
N PHE A 316 2.96 11.38 -14.69
CA PHE A 316 2.42 12.66 -14.21
C PHE A 316 2.61 12.80 -12.69
N SER A 317 2.25 11.78 -11.92
CA SER A 317 2.38 11.80 -10.47
C SER A 317 3.84 11.82 -9.99
N ALA A 318 4.76 11.08 -10.63
CA ALA A 318 6.18 11.12 -10.28
C ALA A 318 6.81 12.50 -10.55
N ILE A 319 6.48 13.13 -11.68
CA ILE A 319 6.90 14.50 -11.98
C ILE A 319 6.34 15.47 -10.94
N GLY A 320 5.07 15.31 -10.57
CA GLY A 320 4.43 16.09 -9.51
C GLY A 320 5.09 15.93 -8.15
N ILE A 321 5.46 14.70 -7.78
CA ILE A 321 6.24 14.43 -6.56
C ILE A 321 7.55 15.22 -6.59
N PHE A 322 8.29 15.20 -7.69
CA PHE A 322 9.56 15.92 -7.74
C PHE A 322 9.40 17.45 -7.67
N ILE A 323 8.41 18.01 -8.36
CA ILE A 323 8.27 19.46 -8.55
C ILE A 323 7.47 20.14 -7.41
N VAL A 324 6.45 19.46 -6.89
CA VAL A 324 5.46 20.05 -5.97
C VAL A 324 5.74 19.69 -4.51
N MET A 325 6.40 18.56 -4.23
CA MET A 325 6.56 18.03 -2.88
C MET A 325 7.31 18.97 -1.93
N GLN A 326 8.46 19.53 -2.34
CA GLN A 326 9.21 20.47 -1.48
C GLN A 326 8.41 21.76 -1.19
N PRO A 327 7.81 22.46 -2.19
CA PRO A 327 6.90 23.57 -1.92
C PRO A 327 5.73 23.19 -1.00
N PHE A 328 5.14 22.01 -1.21
CA PHE A 328 4.05 21.51 -0.37
C PHE A 328 4.49 21.29 1.08
N ILE A 329 5.59 20.57 1.32
CA ILE A 329 6.11 20.32 2.66
C ILE A 329 6.56 21.62 3.34
N THR A 330 7.10 22.57 2.57
CA THR A 330 7.46 23.90 3.09
C THR A 330 6.23 24.64 3.63
N LEU A 331 5.08 24.55 2.95
CA LEU A 331 3.82 25.13 3.41
C LEU A 331 3.18 24.34 4.56
N TRP A 332 3.30 23.01 4.53
CA TRP A 332 2.63 22.12 5.46
C TRP A 332 3.35 21.99 6.81
N LEU A 333 4.67 21.81 6.79
CA LEU A 333 5.49 21.53 7.97
C LEU A 333 6.61 22.57 8.17
N GLY A 334 7.11 23.18 7.09
CA GLY A 334 8.19 24.15 7.12
C GLY A 334 9.49 23.65 6.50
N LYS A 335 10.47 24.56 6.34
CA LYS A 335 11.72 24.31 5.61
C LYS A 335 12.64 23.27 6.28
N ASN A 336 12.53 23.10 7.60
CA ASN A 336 13.34 22.15 8.36
C ASN A 336 12.95 20.69 8.09
N TYR A 337 11.81 20.46 7.44
CA TYR A 337 11.30 19.13 7.13
C TYR A 337 11.64 18.64 5.72
N LEU A 338 12.50 19.37 4.99
CA LEU A 338 12.85 19.06 3.62
C LEU A 338 13.99 18.04 3.56
N LEU A 339 13.80 17.01 2.74
CA LEU A 339 14.88 16.13 2.30
C LEU A 339 15.70 16.78 1.19
N SER A 340 16.94 16.32 1.03
CA SER A 340 17.79 16.74 -0.07
C SER A 340 17.15 16.43 -1.42
N THR A 341 17.42 17.29 -2.41
CA THR A 341 16.86 17.14 -3.77
C THR A 341 17.25 15.81 -4.41
N GLY A 342 18.45 15.28 -4.10
CA GLY A 342 18.87 13.96 -4.56
C GLY A 342 18.01 12.82 -4.01
N VAL A 343 17.64 12.87 -2.72
CA VAL A 343 16.70 11.89 -2.14
C VAL A 343 15.32 12.02 -2.76
N LEU A 344 14.81 13.25 -2.94
CA LEU A 344 13.52 13.47 -3.59
C LEU A 344 13.49 12.95 -5.03
N LEU A 345 14.59 13.09 -5.78
CA LEU A 345 14.71 12.51 -7.12
C LEU A 345 14.53 10.99 -7.07
N VAL A 346 15.21 10.31 -6.15
CA VAL A 346 15.08 8.85 -6.01
C VAL A 346 13.67 8.45 -5.57
N ILE A 347 13.01 9.21 -4.68
CA ILE A 347 11.60 8.98 -4.30
C ILE A 347 10.68 9.05 -5.53
N ALA A 348 10.84 10.08 -6.37
CA ALA A 348 10.04 10.25 -7.58
C ALA A 348 10.26 9.11 -8.59
N ILE A 349 11.51 8.71 -8.81
CA ILE A 349 11.85 7.59 -9.70
C ILE A 349 11.31 6.27 -9.14
N ASN A 350 11.46 6.04 -7.83
CA ASN A 350 10.93 4.84 -7.18
C ASN A 350 9.41 4.77 -7.35
N PHE A 351 8.70 5.87 -7.14
CA PHE A 351 7.24 5.94 -7.37
C PHE A 351 6.85 5.56 -8.81
N TYR A 352 7.56 6.07 -9.82
CA TYR A 352 7.35 5.71 -11.22
C TYR A 352 7.60 4.22 -11.48
N VAL A 353 8.77 3.71 -11.05
CA VAL A 353 9.17 2.31 -11.26
C VAL A 353 8.18 1.36 -10.58
N GLN A 354 7.77 1.64 -9.35
CA GLN A 354 6.78 0.82 -8.64
C GLN A 354 5.42 0.85 -9.34
N GLY A 355 4.98 2.04 -9.77
CA GLY A 355 3.73 2.21 -10.49
C GLY A 355 3.66 1.45 -11.80
N MET A 356 4.74 1.48 -12.59
CA MET A 356 4.83 0.79 -13.87
C MET A 356 4.83 -0.74 -13.76
N ARG A 357 4.91 -1.32 -12.57
CA ARG A 357 4.68 -2.76 -12.34
C ARG A 357 3.21 -3.13 -12.51
N SER A 358 2.30 -2.18 -12.27
CA SER A 358 0.87 -2.44 -12.10
C SER A 358 0.23 -3.18 -13.27
N PRO A 359 0.47 -2.84 -14.56
CA PRO A 359 -0.11 -3.60 -15.67
C PRO A 359 0.25 -5.08 -15.62
N MET A 360 1.53 -5.41 -15.41
CA MET A 360 1.98 -6.80 -15.33
C MET A 360 1.39 -7.52 -14.13
N THR A 361 1.35 -6.86 -12.98
CA THR A 361 0.74 -7.38 -11.76
C THR A 361 -0.74 -7.70 -11.97
N VAL A 362 -1.50 -6.85 -12.68
CA VAL A 362 -2.92 -7.11 -12.99
C VAL A 362 -3.08 -8.39 -13.80
N PHE A 363 -2.32 -8.55 -14.89
CA PHE A 363 -2.38 -9.76 -15.72
C PHE A 363 -1.94 -11.01 -14.95
N GLN A 364 -0.92 -10.87 -14.10
CA GLN A 364 -0.41 -11.96 -13.28
C GLN A 364 -1.45 -12.43 -12.25
N GLN A 365 -2.12 -11.48 -11.58
CA GLN A 365 -3.19 -11.76 -10.62
C GLN A 365 -4.40 -12.39 -11.31
N ALA A 366 -4.81 -11.83 -12.45
CA ALA A 366 -5.93 -12.35 -13.24
C ALA A 366 -5.68 -13.78 -13.77
N ALA A 367 -4.43 -14.08 -14.14
CA ALA A 367 -4.03 -15.41 -14.61
C ALA A 367 -3.75 -16.42 -13.48
N GLY A 368 -3.69 -15.97 -12.22
CA GLY A 368 -3.42 -16.84 -11.08
C GLY A 368 -1.96 -17.33 -10.98
N ILE A 369 -1.00 -16.62 -11.59
CA ILE A 369 0.41 -17.04 -11.68
C ILE A 369 1.14 -16.63 -10.40
N PHE A 370 0.89 -17.36 -9.30
CA PHE A 370 1.50 -17.09 -7.99
C PHE A 370 2.51 -18.17 -7.58
N TYR A 371 2.37 -19.39 -8.09
CA TYR A 371 3.24 -20.50 -7.66
C TYR A 371 4.55 -20.54 -8.44
N GLU A 372 4.50 -20.19 -9.71
CA GLU A 372 5.61 -20.25 -10.67
C GLU A 372 6.70 -19.24 -10.32
N ASN A 373 6.32 -18.07 -9.78
CA ASN A 373 7.24 -17.00 -9.41
C ASN A 373 7.44 -16.88 -7.89
N ARG A 374 7.08 -17.90 -7.10
CA ARG A 374 7.10 -17.86 -5.63
C ARG A 374 8.45 -17.49 -5.02
N PHE A 375 9.58 -17.77 -5.69
CA PHE A 375 10.91 -17.44 -5.17
C PHE A 375 11.37 -16.02 -5.54
N ILE A 376 10.68 -15.34 -6.46
CA ILE A 376 11.06 -14.00 -6.90
C ILE A 376 11.00 -12.98 -5.76
N PRO A 377 9.92 -12.91 -4.94
CA PRO A 377 9.87 -11.94 -3.84
C PRO A 377 10.99 -12.14 -2.81
N VAL A 378 11.44 -13.38 -2.61
CA VAL A 378 12.59 -13.67 -1.72
C VAL A 378 13.90 -13.16 -2.32
N ALA A 379 14.10 -13.35 -3.63
CA ALA A 379 15.26 -12.82 -4.33
C ALA A 379 15.27 -11.28 -4.33
N GLU A 380 14.11 -10.65 -4.50
CA GLU A 380 13.94 -9.20 -4.35
C GLU A 380 14.32 -8.74 -2.94
N ALA A 381 13.79 -9.39 -1.92
CA ALA A 381 14.08 -9.06 -0.52
C ALA A 381 15.58 -9.14 -0.18
N ILE A 382 16.25 -10.22 -0.57
CA ILE A 382 17.70 -10.39 -0.32
C ILE A 382 18.50 -9.31 -1.09
N THR A 383 18.16 -9.09 -2.36
CA THR A 383 18.85 -8.10 -3.20
C THR A 383 18.64 -6.69 -2.67
N ASN A 384 17.43 -6.37 -2.21
CA ASN A 384 17.08 -5.10 -1.59
C ASN A 384 17.95 -4.87 -0.36
N LEU A 385 17.95 -5.80 0.59
CA LEU A 385 18.73 -5.68 1.84
C LEU A 385 20.23 -5.45 1.56
N LEU A 386 20.82 -6.26 0.67
CA LEU A 386 22.23 -6.15 0.33
C LEU A 386 22.55 -4.83 -0.38
N ALA A 387 21.74 -4.43 -1.37
CA ALA A 387 21.94 -3.18 -2.09
C ALA A 387 21.76 -1.96 -1.18
N SER A 388 20.74 -1.98 -0.32
CA SER A 388 20.48 -0.89 0.64
C SER A 388 21.62 -0.73 1.65
N ILE A 389 22.15 -1.83 2.23
CA ILE A 389 23.29 -1.79 3.17
C ILE A 389 24.59 -1.35 2.49
N LEU A 390 24.80 -1.71 1.22
CA LEU A 390 25.97 -1.28 0.46
C LEU A 390 25.89 0.21 0.13
N LEU A 391 24.77 0.64 -0.45
CA LEU A 391 24.61 1.98 -1.02
C LEU A 391 24.39 3.07 0.04
N ILE A 392 23.83 2.73 1.21
CA ILE A 392 23.65 3.71 2.29
C ILE A 392 24.97 4.33 2.74
N LYS A 393 26.07 3.57 2.72
CA LYS A 393 27.41 4.07 3.09
C LYS A 393 27.94 5.16 2.16
N TYR A 394 27.46 5.20 0.92
CA TYR A 394 27.93 6.15 -0.11
C TYR A 394 26.91 7.26 -0.41
N LEU A 395 25.61 6.94 -0.33
CA LEU A 395 24.52 7.80 -0.79
C LEU A 395 23.49 8.13 0.31
N GLY A 396 23.71 7.69 1.55
CA GLY A 396 22.80 7.88 2.67
C GLY A 396 21.39 7.34 2.35
N LEU A 397 20.36 8.13 2.68
CA LEU A 397 18.96 7.76 2.46
C LEU A 397 18.66 7.42 0.99
N ALA A 398 19.25 8.13 0.04
CA ALA A 398 19.06 7.85 -1.39
C ALA A 398 19.58 6.45 -1.76
N GLY A 399 20.64 5.98 -1.10
CA GLY A 399 21.20 4.64 -1.30
C GLY A 399 20.23 3.52 -0.92
N VAL A 400 19.52 3.67 0.20
CA VAL A 400 18.48 2.71 0.62
C VAL A 400 17.36 2.63 -0.42
N LEU A 401 16.85 3.79 -0.86
CA LEU A 401 15.76 3.84 -1.83
C LEU A 401 16.16 3.34 -3.22
N LEU A 402 17.44 3.47 -3.59
CA LEU A 402 18.01 2.87 -4.80
C LEU A 402 18.06 1.34 -4.69
N GLY A 403 18.30 0.78 -3.50
CA GLY A 403 18.21 -0.67 -3.25
C GLY A 403 16.85 -1.23 -3.67
N THR A 404 15.77 -0.49 -3.40
CA THR A 404 14.40 -0.84 -3.81
C THR A 404 14.20 -0.78 -5.33
N ILE A 405 14.86 0.14 -6.03
CA ILE A 405 14.84 0.18 -7.50
C ILE A 405 15.62 -1.02 -8.08
N ILE A 406 16.80 -1.29 -7.54
CA ILE A 406 17.69 -2.39 -7.98
C ILE A 406 17.00 -3.74 -7.82
N CYS A 407 16.40 -4.02 -6.66
CA CYS A 407 15.71 -5.29 -6.46
C CYS A 407 14.51 -5.46 -7.41
N THR A 408 13.78 -4.37 -7.67
CA THR A 408 12.63 -4.36 -8.58
C THR A 408 13.05 -4.71 -10.03
N MET A 409 14.32 -4.51 -10.41
CA MET A 409 14.82 -4.93 -11.72
C MET A 409 14.77 -6.45 -11.93
N ILE A 410 14.72 -7.26 -10.87
CA ILE A 410 14.50 -8.71 -10.97
C ILE A 410 13.12 -8.99 -11.59
N LEU A 411 12.11 -8.18 -11.25
CA LEU A 411 10.78 -8.32 -11.84
C LEU A 411 10.78 -7.95 -13.31
N TYR A 412 11.33 -6.78 -13.64
CA TYR A 412 11.39 -6.30 -15.02
C TYR A 412 12.26 -7.17 -15.92
N GLY A 413 13.44 -7.58 -15.45
CA GLY A 413 14.41 -8.33 -16.25
C GLY A 413 14.09 -9.82 -16.37
N TYR A 414 13.45 -10.41 -15.36
CA TYR A 414 13.27 -11.87 -15.30
C TYR A 414 11.81 -12.29 -15.09
N SER A 415 11.15 -11.82 -14.02
CA SER A 415 9.84 -12.34 -13.64
C SER A 415 8.74 -12.04 -14.66
N PHE A 416 8.53 -10.76 -14.97
CA PHE A 416 7.47 -10.32 -15.88
C PHE A 416 7.66 -10.86 -17.29
N PRO A 417 8.86 -10.79 -17.93
CA PRO A 417 9.06 -11.38 -19.25
C PRO A 417 8.75 -12.88 -19.29
N LYS A 418 9.31 -13.65 -18.34
CA LYS A 418 9.29 -15.11 -18.37
C LYS A 418 7.94 -15.69 -17.97
N TYR A 419 7.38 -15.22 -16.86
CA TYR A 419 6.19 -15.83 -16.27
C TYR A 419 4.89 -15.18 -16.72
N THR A 420 4.89 -13.90 -17.10
CA THR A 420 3.65 -13.17 -17.41
C THR A 420 3.55 -12.83 -18.89
N PHE A 421 4.52 -12.08 -19.43
CA PHE A 421 4.42 -11.50 -20.77
C PHE A 421 4.39 -12.54 -21.89
N VAL A 422 5.41 -13.41 -21.95
CA VAL A 422 5.50 -14.43 -23.00
C VAL A 422 4.33 -15.43 -22.93
N PRO A 423 3.97 -15.99 -21.75
CA PRO A 423 2.90 -16.98 -21.66
C PRO A 423 1.51 -16.43 -22.01
N ILE A 424 1.20 -15.18 -21.62
CA ILE A 424 -0.14 -14.59 -21.79
C ILE A 424 -0.32 -13.97 -23.17
N PHE A 425 0.68 -13.22 -23.65
CA PHE A 425 0.55 -12.45 -24.90
C PHE A 425 1.08 -13.20 -26.12
N LYS A 426 1.81 -14.31 -25.92
CA LYS A 426 2.46 -15.08 -26.99
C LYS A 426 3.36 -14.21 -27.88
N LYS A 427 4.03 -13.23 -27.26
CA LYS A 427 5.00 -12.31 -27.90
C LYS A 427 6.41 -12.62 -27.44
N LYS A 428 7.41 -12.18 -28.22
CA LYS A 428 8.83 -12.31 -27.86
C LYS A 428 9.19 -11.33 -26.74
N VAL A 429 10.16 -11.71 -25.90
CA VAL A 429 10.70 -10.87 -24.82
C VAL A 429 11.23 -9.52 -25.34
N SER A 430 11.77 -9.48 -26.56
CA SER A 430 12.25 -8.24 -27.17
C SER A 430 11.15 -7.18 -27.28
N VAL A 431 9.91 -7.57 -27.59
CA VAL A 431 8.77 -6.63 -27.66
C VAL A 431 8.52 -5.99 -26.30
N TYR A 432 8.56 -6.78 -25.23
CA TYR A 432 8.43 -6.28 -23.87
C TYR A 432 9.54 -5.31 -23.51
N VAL A 433 10.80 -5.68 -23.73
CA VAL A 433 11.95 -4.83 -23.39
C VAL A 433 11.89 -3.51 -24.17
N THR A 434 11.57 -3.56 -25.47
CA THR A 434 11.39 -2.35 -26.28
C THR A 434 10.27 -1.47 -25.74
N GLU A 435 9.12 -2.04 -25.34
CA GLU A 435 8.01 -1.29 -24.75
C GLU A 435 8.42 -0.61 -23.44
N GLN A 436 9.07 -1.32 -22.52
CA GLN A 436 9.50 -0.77 -21.22
C GLN A 436 10.55 0.33 -21.38
N VAL A 437 11.55 0.11 -22.24
CA VAL A 437 12.60 1.10 -22.51
C VAL A 437 12.01 2.33 -23.22
N ALA A 438 11.10 2.15 -24.18
CA ALA A 438 10.45 3.27 -24.85
C ALA A 438 9.67 4.16 -23.86
N TYR A 439 8.86 3.56 -22.98
CA TYR A 439 8.15 4.32 -21.95
C TYR A 439 9.11 5.00 -20.97
N LEU A 440 10.18 4.33 -20.53
CA LEU A 440 11.19 4.93 -19.67
C LEU A 440 11.87 6.14 -20.33
N LEU A 441 12.25 6.04 -21.60
CA LEU A 441 12.85 7.16 -22.34
C LEU A 441 11.89 8.33 -22.46
N VAL A 442 10.61 8.07 -22.78
CA VAL A 442 9.59 9.12 -22.84
C VAL A 442 9.40 9.76 -21.47
N PHE A 443 9.34 8.98 -20.39
CA PHE A 443 9.28 9.51 -19.03
C PHE A 443 10.47 10.43 -18.74
N VAL A 444 11.70 10.00 -19.02
CA VAL A 444 12.91 10.81 -18.78
C VAL A 444 12.87 12.12 -19.55
N VAL A 445 12.48 12.10 -20.83
CA VAL A 445 12.35 13.32 -21.66
C VAL A 445 11.31 14.27 -21.07
N VAL A 446 10.12 13.78 -20.72
CA VAL A 446 9.04 14.60 -20.16
C VAL A 446 9.43 15.13 -18.77
N PHE A 447 10.09 14.30 -17.95
CA PHE A 447 10.58 14.64 -16.61
C PHE A 447 11.61 15.77 -16.66
N ILE A 448 12.67 15.61 -17.47
CA ILE A 448 13.73 16.64 -17.63
C ILE A 448 13.14 17.92 -18.22
N SER A 449 12.29 17.83 -19.24
CA SER A 449 11.67 19.01 -19.87
C SER A 449 10.82 19.79 -18.86
N THR A 450 10.02 19.08 -18.05
CA THR A 450 9.15 19.73 -17.06
C THR A 450 9.98 20.38 -15.93
N ILE A 451 11.07 19.73 -15.50
CA ILE A 451 11.99 20.29 -14.51
C ILE A 451 12.70 21.53 -15.06
N GLY A 452 13.17 21.48 -16.31
CA GLY A 452 13.79 22.61 -16.98
C GLY A 452 12.87 23.82 -16.98
N ILE A 453 11.62 23.65 -17.45
CA ILE A 453 10.60 24.72 -17.43
C ILE A 453 10.32 25.21 -16.01
N SER A 454 10.16 24.28 -15.06
CA SER A 454 9.93 24.62 -13.66
C SER A 454 11.08 25.44 -13.06
N HIS A 455 12.33 25.12 -13.38
CA HIS A 455 13.48 25.81 -12.82
C HIS A 455 13.54 27.29 -13.22
N PHE A 456 13.16 27.62 -14.46
CA PHE A 456 13.09 29.01 -14.94
C PHE A 456 11.89 29.80 -14.39
N MET A 457 10.87 29.12 -13.86
CA MET A 457 9.65 29.74 -13.35
C MET A 457 9.59 29.62 -11.82
N VAL A 458 10.09 30.65 -11.14
CA VAL A 458 10.10 30.74 -9.66
C VAL A 458 9.49 32.07 -9.23
N VAL A 459 8.62 32.00 -8.22
CA VAL A 459 8.03 33.16 -7.55
C VAL A 459 8.59 33.25 -6.14
N THR A 460 8.90 34.45 -5.68
CA THR A 460 9.46 34.68 -4.32
C THR A 460 8.47 34.35 -3.21
N ASN A 461 7.18 34.59 -3.43
CA ASN A 461 6.11 34.23 -2.49
C ASN A 461 5.94 32.70 -2.40
N VAL A 462 5.92 32.13 -1.19
CA VAL A 462 5.84 30.67 -0.97
C VAL A 462 4.53 30.07 -1.51
N TRP A 463 3.39 30.72 -1.26
CA TRP A 463 2.09 30.30 -1.79
C TRP A 463 2.03 30.42 -3.31
N GLY A 464 2.53 31.55 -3.84
CA GLY A 464 2.63 31.79 -5.28
C GLY A 464 3.50 30.73 -5.97
N ASN A 465 4.64 30.38 -5.37
CA ASN A 465 5.52 29.34 -5.88
C ASN A 465 4.83 27.97 -5.85
N PHE A 466 4.16 27.60 -4.75
CA PHE A 466 3.41 26.35 -4.68
C PHE A 466 2.34 26.26 -5.77
N LEU A 467 1.49 27.28 -5.92
CA LEU A 467 0.44 27.31 -6.94
C LEU A 467 1.01 27.25 -8.36
N LEU A 468 2.11 27.95 -8.62
CA LEU A 468 2.81 27.90 -9.90
C LEU A 468 3.34 26.49 -10.18
N LYS A 469 3.99 25.85 -9.22
CA LYS A 469 4.52 24.48 -9.37
C LYS A 469 3.41 23.46 -9.59
N VAL A 470 2.26 23.62 -8.92
CA VAL A 470 1.04 22.83 -9.18
C VAL A 470 0.54 23.05 -10.60
N GLY A 471 0.44 24.30 -11.05
CA GLY A 471 0.03 24.64 -12.42
C GLY A 471 0.95 24.04 -13.49
N ILE A 472 2.27 24.17 -13.31
CA ILE A 472 3.28 23.58 -14.21
C ILE A 472 3.13 22.06 -14.26
N CYS A 473 2.98 21.42 -13.10
CA CYS A 473 2.76 19.98 -13.01
C CYS A 473 1.47 19.54 -13.74
N LEU A 474 0.37 20.27 -13.60
CA LEU A 474 -0.89 19.94 -14.26
C LEU A 474 -0.84 20.14 -15.78
N VAL A 475 -0.13 21.14 -16.26
CA VAL A 475 -0.17 21.55 -17.67
C VAL A 475 0.94 20.91 -18.49
N VAL A 476 2.19 21.09 -18.09
CA VAL A 476 3.37 20.78 -18.92
C VAL A 476 3.51 19.29 -19.25
N PRO A 477 3.57 18.36 -18.29
CA PRO A 477 3.75 16.95 -18.61
C PRO A 477 2.54 16.39 -19.38
N ASN A 478 1.32 16.84 -19.07
CA ASN A 478 0.13 16.41 -19.80
C ASN A 478 0.14 16.89 -21.26
N ILE A 479 0.51 18.15 -21.53
CA ILE A 479 0.65 18.64 -22.91
C ILE A 479 1.74 17.87 -23.65
N LEU A 480 2.90 17.65 -23.04
CA LEU A 480 3.99 16.89 -23.67
C LEU A 480 3.57 15.45 -24.00
N LEU A 481 2.87 14.78 -23.08
CA LEU A 481 2.33 13.43 -23.33
C LEU A 481 1.28 13.44 -24.45
N ILE A 482 0.38 14.42 -24.50
CA ILE A 482 -0.57 14.58 -25.61
C ILE A 482 0.20 14.74 -26.93
N LEU A 483 1.20 15.62 -26.99
CA LEU A 483 1.95 15.89 -28.22
C LEU A 483 2.69 14.65 -28.74
N LEU A 484 3.31 13.88 -27.85
CA LEU A 484 4.05 12.66 -28.18
C LEU A 484 3.12 11.53 -28.61
N PHE A 485 1.97 11.35 -27.94
CA PHE A 485 1.08 10.22 -28.18
C PHE A 485 -0.17 10.53 -29.01
N ARG A 486 -0.41 11.77 -29.47
CA ARG A 486 -1.64 12.14 -30.21
C ARG A 486 -1.97 11.25 -31.41
N LYS A 487 -0.95 10.67 -32.06
CA LYS A 487 -1.11 9.78 -33.22
C LYS A 487 -1.22 8.29 -32.84
N SER A 488 -0.96 7.94 -31.59
CA SER A 488 -0.95 6.56 -31.12
C SER A 488 -2.38 5.98 -31.06
N ARG A 489 -2.49 4.65 -31.13
CA ARG A 489 -3.80 3.96 -31.04
C ARG A 489 -4.32 3.99 -29.60
N GLU A 490 -3.38 3.94 -28.66
CA GLU A 490 -3.54 3.93 -27.22
C GLU A 490 -4.13 5.26 -26.72
N TYR A 491 -3.61 6.39 -27.22
CA TYR A 491 -4.15 7.71 -26.90
C TYR A 491 -5.57 7.89 -27.45
N ARG A 492 -5.85 7.42 -28.68
CA ARG A 492 -7.21 7.48 -29.24
C ARG A 492 -8.20 6.66 -28.41
N TYR A 493 -7.78 5.50 -27.90
CA TYR A 493 -8.58 4.70 -26.98
C TYR A 493 -8.82 5.45 -25.65
N PHE A 494 -7.76 5.97 -25.03
CA PHE A 494 -7.85 6.74 -23.79
C PHE A 494 -8.77 7.95 -23.93
N LYS A 495 -8.64 8.72 -25.01
CA LYS A 495 -9.50 9.86 -25.32
C LYS A 495 -10.98 9.46 -25.41
N ARG A 496 -11.30 8.36 -26.10
CA ARG A 496 -12.68 7.84 -26.18
C ARG A 496 -13.23 7.43 -24.82
N LEU A 497 -12.41 6.78 -23.99
CA LEU A 497 -12.80 6.38 -22.65
C LEU A 497 -13.17 7.61 -21.79
N VAL A 498 -12.34 8.66 -21.82
CA VAL A 498 -12.59 9.92 -21.11
C VAL A 498 -13.84 10.62 -21.66
N GLN A 499 -14.00 10.70 -22.98
CA GLN A 499 -15.20 11.29 -23.61
C GLN A 499 -16.48 10.56 -23.20
N ASN A 500 -16.46 9.23 -23.19
CA ASN A 500 -17.60 8.42 -22.79
C ASN A 500 -17.96 8.62 -21.31
N LEU A 501 -16.98 8.81 -20.42
CA LEU A 501 -17.24 9.11 -19.00
C LEU A 501 -17.89 10.49 -18.82
N ILE A 502 -17.47 11.49 -19.60
CA ILE A 502 -18.02 12.85 -19.54
C ILE A 502 -19.44 12.88 -20.11
N LEU A 503 -19.66 12.29 -21.28
CA LEU A 503 -20.97 12.27 -21.96
C LEU A 503 -22.02 11.42 -21.23
N ARG A 504 -21.59 10.37 -20.51
CA ARG A 504 -22.50 9.53 -19.70
C ARG A 504 -22.94 10.20 -18.39
N ASN A 505 -22.30 11.30 -18.00
CA ASN A 505 -22.73 12.17 -16.91
C ASN A 505 -23.61 13.35 -17.39
N SER A 506 -23.78 13.55 -18.70
CA SER A 506 -24.61 14.62 -19.28
C SER A 506 -25.99 14.17 -19.77
N ASN A 507 -26.36 12.90 -19.57
CA ASN A 507 -27.68 12.30 -19.82
C ASN A 507 -28.16 11.59 -18.54
#